data_AF-A0A455UFC1-F1
#
_entry.id   AF-A0A455UFC1-F1
#
_cell.length_a   1.000
_cell.length_b   1.000
_cell.length_c   1.000
_cell.angle_alpha   90.00
_cell.angle_beta   90.00
_cell.angle_gamma   90.00
#
_symmetry.space_group_name_H-M   'P 1'
#
loop_
_entity.id
_entity.type
_entity.pdbx_description
1 polymer ?
#
loop_
_entity_poly.entity_id
_entity_poly.type
_entity_poly.pdbx_seq_one_letter_code
_entity_poly.pdbx_strand_id
1 'polypeptide(L)'
;MKTIKGPALFLAQFAGDDTPFNSLDSIAAWAAGLGYKGVQIPSWDARLFDLKRAAESRTYCDEIKGTLAEHGLALTELSTHLQGQLVAVHPAYDEMFDGFAVPEVRGNPKARQAWAVEQLKLAAQASQNLGLTDHGTFSGSLAWPYVYPWPQRPAGLIETAFDELAKRWRPILDAFDEAG
;
A
#
# COMPACT_ATOMS: atom_id res chain seq x y z
N MET A 1 18.85 -5.54 -24.47
CA MET A 1 18.25 -4.32 -23.86
C MET A 1 18.62 -4.27 -22.39
N LYS A 2 19.05 -3.12 -21.86
CA LYS A 2 19.15 -2.92 -20.41
C LYS A 2 17.74 -2.61 -19.90
N THR A 3 17.19 -3.48 -19.06
CA THR A 3 15.85 -3.33 -18.45
C THR A 3 15.90 -2.60 -17.11
N ILE A 4 17.07 -2.56 -16.47
CA ILE A 4 17.30 -1.87 -15.19
C ILE A 4 17.41 -0.37 -15.44
N LYS A 5 16.53 0.42 -14.79
CA LYS A 5 16.42 1.88 -14.94
C LYS A 5 17.20 2.68 -13.88
N GLY A 6 17.64 2.03 -12.80
CA GLY A 6 18.38 2.64 -11.70
C GLY A 6 17.86 2.19 -10.33
N PRO A 7 18.50 2.60 -9.22
CA PRO A 7 18.04 2.28 -7.87
C PRO A 7 16.81 3.11 -7.50
N ALA A 8 15.86 2.47 -6.81
CA ALA A 8 14.68 3.11 -6.23
C ALA A 8 14.64 2.94 -4.71
N LEU A 9 13.98 3.86 -4.02
CA LEU A 9 13.86 3.88 -2.56
C LEU A 9 12.40 3.81 -2.12
N PHE A 10 12.10 2.96 -1.15
CA PHE A 10 10.78 2.95 -0.52
C PHE A 10 10.69 3.97 0.62
N LEU A 11 9.93 5.04 0.42
CA LEU A 11 9.92 6.19 1.34
C LEU A 11 9.37 5.87 2.74
N ALA A 12 8.52 4.85 2.89
CA ALA A 12 7.92 4.50 4.17
C ALA A 12 8.95 4.11 5.25
N GLN A 13 10.14 3.65 4.84
CA GLN A 13 11.22 3.29 5.75
C GLN A 13 11.86 4.51 6.44
N PHE A 14 11.62 5.71 5.90
CA PHE A 14 12.27 6.95 6.34
C PHE A 14 11.28 8.02 6.77
N ALA A 15 10.03 7.98 6.28
CA ALA A 15 9.00 8.97 6.59
C ALA A 15 8.84 9.21 8.10
N GLY A 16 8.87 10.49 8.49
CA GLY A 16 8.93 10.91 9.89
C GLY A 16 8.44 12.34 10.07
N ASP A 17 8.37 12.82 11.32
CA ASP A 17 7.84 14.16 11.62
C ASP A 17 8.88 15.28 11.41
N ASP A 18 10.16 14.92 11.37
CA ASP A 18 11.27 15.85 11.22
C ASP A 18 11.76 15.95 9.77
N THR A 19 12.23 17.14 9.38
CA THR A 19 12.91 17.36 8.09
C THR A 19 14.21 16.54 8.01
N PRO A 20 14.54 15.91 6.86
CA PRO A 20 13.86 16.00 5.56
C PRO A 20 12.70 15.02 5.35
N PHE A 21 12.28 14.26 6.35
CA PHE A 21 11.38 13.11 6.18
C PHE A 21 9.88 13.42 6.28
N ASN A 22 9.52 14.70 6.43
CA ASN A 22 8.20 15.18 6.79
C ASN A 22 7.39 15.82 5.64
N SER A 23 7.92 15.80 4.42
CA SER A 23 7.20 16.21 3.21
C SER A 23 7.78 15.51 1.99
N LEU A 24 6.97 15.40 0.92
CA LEU A 24 7.41 14.77 -0.33
C LEU A 24 8.62 15.48 -0.96
N ASP A 25 8.59 16.81 -1.01
CA ASP A 25 9.66 17.61 -1.60
C ASP A 25 10.99 17.42 -0.86
N SER A 26 10.99 17.57 0.47
CA SER A 26 12.22 17.44 1.27
C SER A 26 12.80 16.03 1.23
N ILE A 27 11.95 14.99 1.30
CA ILE A 27 12.44 13.61 1.27
C ILE A 27 12.91 13.21 -0.14
N ALA A 28 12.30 13.77 -1.19
CA ALA A 28 12.74 13.61 -2.57
C ALA A 28 14.12 14.24 -2.80
N ALA A 29 14.35 15.46 -2.31
CA ALA A 29 15.66 16.12 -2.37
C ALA A 29 16.74 15.26 -1.68
N TRP A 30 16.44 14.74 -0.49
CA TRP A 30 17.33 13.85 0.24
C TRP A 30 17.63 12.55 -0.53
N ALA A 31 16.59 11.86 -1.05
CA ALA A 31 16.77 10.62 -1.81
C ALA A 31 17.58 10.84 -3.10
N ALA A 32 17.34 11.95 -3.82
CA ALA A 32 18.12 12.33 -4.99
C ALA A 32 19.59 12.60 -4.64
N GLY A 33 19.87 13.26 -3.52
CA GLY A 33 21.22 13.49 -3.01
C GLY A 33 22.00 12.21 -2.71
N LEU A 34 21.31 11.10 -2.42
CA LEU A 34 21.90 9.76 -2.25
C LEU A 34 22.12 9.00 -3.57
N GLY A 35 21.66 9.55 -4.70
CA GLY A 35 21.84 8.97 -6.03
C GLY A 35 20.71 8.06 -6.51
N TYR A 36 19.57 8.01 -5.78
CA TYR A 36 18.38 7.30 -6.24
C TYR A 36 17.82 7.91 -7.53
N LYS A 37 17.13 7.09 -8.33
CA LYS A 37 16.49 7.47 -9.60
C LYS A 37 14.98 7.35 -9.57
N GLY A 38 14.44 6.67 -8.56
CA GLY A 38 13.02 6.65 -8.33
C GLY A 38 12.67 6.40 -6.88
N VAL A 39 11.39 6.57 -6.58
CA VAL A 39 10.84 6.36 -5.24
C VAL A 39 9.52 5.62 -5.32
N GLN A 40 9.29 4.74 -4.36
CA GLN A 40 7.99 4.15 -4.07
C GLN A 40 7.36 4.92 -2.90
N ILE A 41 6.10 5.34 -3.06
CA ILE A 41 5.40 6.16 -2.07
C ILE A 41 4.40 5.32 -1.27
N PRO A 42 4.41 5.34 0.08
CA PRO A 42 3.33 4.79 0.89
C PRO A 42 2.07 5.63 0.77
N SER A 43 0.94 4.98 0.46
CA SER A 43 -0.34 5.66 0.27
C SER A 43 -1.07 6.04 1.58
N TRP A 44 -0.54 5.65 2.74
CA TRP A 44 -1.17 5.93 4.04
C TRP A 44 -0.54 7.13 4.77
N ASP A 45 0.63 7.60 4.34
CA ASP A 45 1.34 8.67 5.03
C ASP A 45 0.94 10.03 4.47
N ALA A 46 -0.02 10.69 5.14
CA ALA A 46 -0.58 11.97 4.69
C ALA A 46 0.45 13.11 4.62
N ARG A 47 1.64 12.96 5.23
CA ARG A 47 2.75 13.93 5.08
C ARG A 47 3.33 13.88 3.66
N LEU A 48 3.26 12.72 3.01
CA LEU A 48 3.84 12.48 1.69
C LEU A 48 2.80 12.37 0.58
N PHE A 49 1.61 11.83 0.88
CA PHE A 49 0.63 11.48 -0.15
C PHE A 49 -0.82 11.43 0.36
N ASP A 50 -1.74 12.06 -0.37
CA ASP A 50 -3.18 11.99 -0.15
C ASP A 50 -3.80 11.03 -1.17
N LEU A 51 -4.07 9.80 -0.72
CA LEU A 51 -4.61 8.74 -1.57
C LEU A 51 -5.97 9.08 -2.18
N LYS A 52 -6.87 9.67 -1.39
CA LYS A 52 -8.21 9.99 -1.87
C LYS A 52 -8.13 11.08 -2.93
N ARG A 53 -7.35 12.14 -2.68
CA ARG A 53 -7.15 13.21 -3.65
C ARG A 53 -6.49 12.67 -4.93
N ALA A 54 -5.56 11.73 -4.83
CA ALA A 54 -4.95 11.09 -6.00
C ALA A 54 -5.93 10.24 -6.82
N ALA A 55 -6.87 9.57 -6.17
CA ALA A 55 -7.95 8.86 -6.86
C ALA A 55 -8.90 9.83 -7.59
N GLU A 56 -9.17 11.00 -7.01
CA GLU A 56 -10.18 11.95 -7.51
C GLU A 56 -9.62 13.05 -8.43
N SER A 57 -8.30 13.29 -8.44
CA SER A 57 -7.69 14.43 -9.14
C SER A 57 -6.41 14.06 -9.89
N ARG A 58 -6.48 14.10 -11.23
CA ARG A 58 -5.29 13.98 -12.10
C ARG A 58 -4.31 15.12 -11.90
N THR A 59 -4.80 16.33 -11.63
CA THR A 59 -3.95 17.49 -11.34
C THR A 59 -3.07 17.24 -10.12
N TYR A 60 -3.62 16.68 -9.04
CA TYR A 60 -2.80 16.30 -7.88
C TYR A 60 -1.76 15.24 -8.23
N CYS A 61 -2.11 14.24 -9.04
CA CYS A 61 -1.15 13.25 -9.52
C CYS A 61 -0.02 13.88 -10.35
N ASP A 62 -0.33 14.89 -11.17
CA ASP A 62 0.67 15.65 -11.92
C ASP A 62 1.55 16.52 -11.00
N GLU A 63 0.99 17.12 -9.94
CA GLU A 63 1.75 17.85 -8.91
C GLU A 63 2.76 16.92 -8.19
N ILE A 64 2.35 15.70 -7.84
CA ILE A 64 3.21 14.68 -7.22
C ILE A 64 4.36 14.29 -8.15
N LYS A 65 4.06 13.97 -9.42
CA LYS A 65 5.08 13.65 -10.42
C LYS A 65 6.02 14.83 -10.67
N GLY A 66 5.48 16.05 -10.71
CA GLY A 66 6.24 17.29 -10.86
C GLY A 66 7.23 17.49 -9.73
N THR A 67 6.77 17.36 -8.48
CA THR A 67 7.62 17.47 -7.27
C THR A 67 8.80 16.49 -7.35
N LEU A 68 8.57 15.23 -7.72
CA LEU A 68 9.65 14.25 -7.87
C LEU A 68 10.60 14.58 -9.04
N ALA A 69 10.04 15.03 -10.16
CA ALA A 69 10.81 15.37 -11.36
C ALA A 69 11.76 16.56 -11.14
N GLU A 70 11.39 17.53 -10.30
CA GLU A 70 12.26 18.64 -9.89
C GLU A 70 13.56 18.16 -9.23
N HIS A 71 13.53 17.00 -8.56
CA HIS A 71 14.69 16.34 -7.96
C HIS A 71 15.31 15.25 -8.86
N GLY A 72 14.84 15.10 -10.10
CA GLY A 72 15.30 14.08 -11.02
C GLY A 72 14.91 12.65 -10.62
N LEU A 73 13.82 12.50 -9.85
CA LEU A 73 13.27 11.22 -9.42
C LEU A 73 12.02 10.86 -10.22
N ALA A 74 11.86 9.56 -10.51
CA ALA A 74 10.62 9.01 -11.02
C ALA A 74 9.78 8.38 -9.89
N LEU A 75 8.45 8.49 -9.97
CA LEU A 75 7.57 7.63 -9.18
C LEU A 75 7.61 6.22 -9.78
N THR A 76 7.97 5.21 -9.00
CA THR A 76 8.03 3.82 -9.47
C THR A 76 6.71 3.10 -9.23
N GLU A 77 6.22 3.11 -7.99
CA GLU A 77 4.97 2.50 -7.59
C GLU A 77 4.33 3.27 -6.43
N LEU A 78 3.03 3.06 -6.22
CA LEU A 78 2.40 3.26 -4.92
C LEU A 78 2.49 1.97 -4.11
N SER A 79 2.40 2.11 -2.79
CA SER A 79 2.23 0.96 -1.90
C SER A 79 1.08 1.13 -0.91
N THR A 80 0.41 0.03 -0.64
CA THR A 80 -0.72 -0.09 0.30
C THR A 80 -0.45 -1.16 1.36
N HIS A 81 0.80 -1.37 1.78
CA HIS A 81 1.16 -2.47 2.68
C HIS A 81 0.31 -2.51 3.96
N LEU A 82 0.12 -1.38 4.64
CA LEU A 82 -0.71 -1.34 5.85
C LEU A 82 -2.18 -1.55 5.53
N GLN A 83 -2.72 -0.90 4.50
CA GLN A 83 -4.13 -1.06 4.15
C GLN A 83 -4.44 -2.48 3.66
N GLY A 84 -3.61 -3.04 2.79
CA GLY A 84 -3.75 -4.39 2.25
C GLY A 84 -3.64 -5.47 3.33
N GLN A 85 -2.74 -5.30 4.30
CA GLN A 85 -2.64 -6.18 5.47
C GLN A 85 -3.98 -6.30 6.21
N LEU A 86 -4.76 -5.21 6.23
CA LEU A 86 -6.05 -5.14 6.92
C LEU A 86 -7.23 -5.74 6.14
N VAL A 87 -7.04 -6.15 4.88
CA VAL A 87 -8.06 -6.88 4.09
C VAL A 87 -8.37 -8.24 4.72
N ALA A 88 -7.35 -8.91 5.26
CA ALA A 88 -7.47 -10.25 5.82
C ALA A 88 -6.66 -10.39 7.12
N VAL A 89 -7.30 -10.06 8.25
CA VAL A 89 -6.74 -10.25 9.59
C VAL A 89 -7.42 -11.41 10.27
N HIS A 90 -6.63 -12.40 10.70
CA HIS A 90 -7.13 -13.47 11.56
C HIS A 90 -7.48 -12.91 12.96
N PRO A 91 -8.60 -13.33 13.60
CA PRO A 91 -9.02 -12.80 14.91
C PRO A 91 -7.95 -12.85 16.00
N ALA A 92 -7.09 -13.88 15.97
CA ALA A 92 -5.96 -14.00 16.92
C ALA A 92 -4.95 -12.85 16.86
N TYR A 93 -4.94 -12.06 15.78
CA TYR A 93 -4.06 -10.91 15.57
C TYR A 93 -4.82 -9.58 15.53
N ASP A 94 -6.11 -9.59 15.90
CA ASP A 94 -6.99 -8.44 15.71
C ASP A 94 -6.48 -7.18 16.41
N GLU A 95 -6.17 -7.30 17.70
CA GLU A 95 -5.63 -6.20 18.51
C GLU A 95 -4.28 -5.69 17.99
N MET A 96 -3.41 -6.59 17.53
CA MET A 96 -2.07 -6.23 17.03
C MET A 96 -2.14 -5.40 15.74
N PHE A 97 -3.10 -5.70 14.88
CA PHE A 97 -3.29 -5.00 13.60
C PHE A 97 -4.20 -3.77 13.72
N ASP A 98 -4.91 -3.59 14.83
CA ASP A 98 -5.83 -2.47 15.01
C ASP A 98 -5.12 -1.11 15.00
N GLY A 99 -3.87 -1.07 15.46
CA GLY A 99 -3.03 0.13 15.43
C GLY A 99 -2.73 0.66 14.02
N PHE A 100 -2.82 -0.18 12.99
CA PHE A 100 -2.60 0.22 11.59
C PHE A 100 -3.85 0.81 10.93
N ALA A 101 -5.02 0.67 11.58
CA ALA A 101 -6.25 1.27 11.09
C ALA A 101 -6.33 2.76 11.46
N VAL A 102 -7.06 3.51 10.65
CA VAL A 102 -7.47 4.88 10.98
C VAL A 102 -8.41 4.88 12.20
N PRO A 103 -8.39 5.93 13.05
CA PRO A 103 -9.12 5.94 14.32
C PRO A 103 -10.61 5.61 14.21
N GLU A 104 -11.25 5.95 13.11
CA GLU A 104 -12.69 5.81 12.88
C GLU A 104 -13.16 4.36 12.77
N VAL A 105 -12.26 3.42 12.46
CA VAL A 105 -12.60 1.99 12.28
C VAL A 105 -11.88 1.08 13.27
N ARG A 106 -11.14 1.64 14.23
CA ARG A 106 -10.48 0.88 15.31
C ARG A 106 -11.49 0.19 16.22
N GLY A 107 -11.10 -0.97 16.76
CA GLY A 107 -11.94 -1.83 17.57
C GLY A 107 -13.12 -2.47 16.82
N ASN A 108 -13.18 -2.31 15.49
CA ASN A 108 -14.25 -2.86 14.66
C ASN A 108 -13.67 -3.59 13.44
N PRO A 109 -13.42 -4.92 13.55
CA PRO A 109 -12.74 -5.69 12.50
C PRO A 109 -13.49 -5.68 11.17
N LYS A 110 -14.82 -5.64 11.20
CA LYS A 110 -15.67 -5.58 10.00
C LYS A 110 -15.55 -4.22 9.31
N ALA A 111 -15.63 -3.12 10.07
CA ALA A 111 -15.45 -1.78 9.51
C ALA A 111 -14.02 -1.58 8.98
N ARG A 112 -13.02 -2.08 9.71
CA ARG A 112 -11.61 -2.04 9.29
C ARG A 112 -11.38 -2.77 7.97
N GLN A 113 -11.96 -3.95 7.80
CA GLN A 113 -11.84 -4.72 6.56
C GLN A 113 -12.55 -4.03 5.39
N ALA A 114 -13.74 -3.46 5.60
CA ALA A 114 -14.43 -2.67 4.59
C ALA A 114 -13.62 -1.42 4.17
N TRP A 115 -13.07 -0.70 5.15
CA TRP A 115 -12.19 0.44 4.93
C TRP A 115 -10.94 0.03 4.13
N ALA A 116 -10.28 -1.07 4.49
CA ALA A 116 -9.10 -1.57 3.79
C ALA A 116 -9.39 -1.84 2.30
N VAL A 117 -10.51 -2.49 2.00
CA VAL A 117 -10.95 -2.73 0.62
C VAL A 117 -11.18 -1.41 -0.14
N GLU A 118 -11.83 -0.43 0.49
CA GLU A 118 -12.03 0.90 -0.11
C GLU A 118 -10.71 1.61 -0.41
N GLN A 119 -9.73 1.56 0.51
CA GLN A 119 -8.41 2.16 0.30
C GLN A 119 -7.70 1.53 -0.91
N LEU A 120 -7.79 0.21 -1.07
CA LEU A 120 -7.19 -0.48 -2.20
C LEU A 120 -7.87 -0.11 -3.54
N LYS A 121 -9.18 0.11 -3.54
CA LYS A 121 -9.90 0.62 -4.73
C LYS A 121 -9.51 2.05 -5.08
N LEU A 122 -9.35 2.93 -4.08
CA LEU A 122 -8.78 4.26 -4.30
C LEU A 122 -7.36 4.18 -4.86
N ALA A 123 -6.56 3.22 -4.38
CA ALA A 123 -5.21 3.00 -4.85
C ALA A 123 -5.14 2.52 -6.30
N ALA A 124 -6.10 1.69 -6.75
CA ALA A 124 -6.24 1.34 -8.17
C ALA A 124 -6.49 2.60 -9.02
N GLN A 125 -7.48 3.41 -8.64
CA GLN A 125 -7.80 4.64 -9.37
C GLN A 125 -6.66 5.68 -9.34
N ALA A 126 -5.97 5.82 -8.21
CA ALA A 126 -4.81 6.69 -8.08
C ALA A 126 -3.66 6.19 -8.98
N SER A 127 -3.42 4.87 -9.03
CA SER A 127 -2.40 4.26 -9.90
C SER A 127 -2.71 4.54 -11.37
N GLN A 128 -3.97 4.42 -11.80
CA GLN A 128 -4.40 4.80 -13.14
C GLN A 128 -4.14 6.29 -13.43
N ASN A 129 -4.49 7.19 -12.51
CA ASN A 129 -4.25 8.63 -12.68
C ASN A 129 -2.75 8.98 -12.74
N LEU A 130 -1.91 8.23 -12.02
CA LEU A 130 -0.45 8.38 -12.03
C LEU A 130 0.21 7.70 -13.24
N GLY A 131 -0.49 6.78 -13.92
CA GLY A 131 0.04 5.97 -15.01
C GLY A 131 0.98 4.86 -14.53
N LEU A 132 0.72 4.30 -13.34
CA LEU A 132 1.50 3.22 -12.75
C LEU A 132 0.86 1.87 -13.09
N THR A 133 1.69 0.92 -13.50
CA THR A 133 1.30 -0.47 -13.85
C THR A 133 1.61 -1.49 -12.76
N ASP A 134 2.31 -1.06 -11.71
CA ASP A 134 2.82 -1.91 -10.65
C ASP A 134 2.41 -1.31 -9.29
N HIS A 135 1.97 -2.17 -8.36
CA HIS A 135 1.48 -1.74 -7.05
C HIS A 135 1.94 -2.69 -5.94
N GLY A 136 2.64 -2.17 -4.95
CA GLY A 136 3.11 -2.94 -3.80
C GLY A 136 2.05 -3.06 -2.71
N THR A 137 1.72 -4.27 -2.26
CA THR A 137 0.78 -4.43 -1.15
C THR A 137 1.03 -5.70 -0.34
N PHE A 138 0.42 -5.80 0.84
CA PHE A 138 0.33 -7.06 1.58
C PHE A 138 -1.08 -7.61 1.45
N SER A 139 -1.20 -8.93 1.36
CA SER A 139 -2.52 -9.58 1.21
C SER A 139 -3.30 -9.67 2.53
N GLY A 140 -2.63 -9.47 3.66
CA GLY A 140 -3.07 -10.06 4.92
C GLY A 140 -2.98 -11.59 4.88
N SER A 141 -3.40 -12.25 5.95
CA SER A 141 -3.42 -13.71 6.01
C SER A 141 -4.36 -14.23 7.10
N LEU A 142 -5.23 -15.16 6.71
CA LEU A 142 -6.06 -15.93 7.62
C LEU A 142 -5.37 -17.23 8.07
N ALA A 143 -4.34 -17.68 7.34
CA ALA A 143 -3.61 -18.90 7.63
C ALA A 143 -2.38 -18.68 8.52
N TRP A 144 -1.97 -17.43 8.76
CA TRP A 144 -0.75 -17.09 9.50
C TRP A 144 -0.63 -17.75 10.90
N PRO A 145 -1.68 -17.80 11.75
CA PRO A 145 -1.58 -18.51 13.03
C PRO A 145 -1.27 -20.01 12.89
N TYR A 146 -1.51 -20.58 11.72
CA TYR A 146 -1.35 -22.01 11.46
C TYR A 146 -0.02 -22.35 10.80
N VAL A 147 0.92 -21.40 10.60
CA VAL A 147 2.22 -21.68 9.93
C VAL A 147 2.94 -22.87 10.55
N TYR A 148 2.93 -22.99 11.89
CA TYR A 148 3.44 -24.17 12.57
C TYR A 148 2.37 -25.29 12.58
N PRO A 149 2.63 -26.47 11.99
CA PRO A 149 1.62 -27.52 11.82
C PRO A 149 1.45 -28.41 13.06
N TRP A 150 1.50 -27.82 14.26
CA TRP A 150 1.29 -28.53 15.51
C TRP A 150 0.38 -27.74 16.47
N PRO A 151 -0.69 -28.36 17.02
CA PRO A 151 -1.17 -29.72 16.70
C PRO A 151 -1.54 -29.86 15.22
N GLN A 152 -1.71 -31.10 14.74
CA GLN A 152 -2.06 -31.37 13.35
C GLN A 152 -3.31 -30.57 12.96
N ARG A 153 -3.20 -29.86 11.83
CA ARG A 153 -4.30 -29.03 11.31
C ARG A 153 -5.44 -29.94 10.84
N PRO A 154 -6.70 -29.57 11.09
CA PRO A 154 -7.83 -30.21 10.43
C PRO A 154 -7.67 -30.15 8.91
N ALA A 155 -8.10 -31.22 8.23
CA ALA A 155 -8.16 -31.23 6.76
C ALA A 155 -9.08 -30.10 6.26
N GLY A 156 -8.68 -29.41 5.19
CA GLY A 156 -9.45 -28.31 4.61
C GLY A 156 -9.24 -26.93 5.25
N LEU A 157 -8.52 -26.83 6.38
CA LEU A 157 -8.32 -25.53 7.07
C LEU A 157 -7.55 -24.53 6.21
N ILE A 158 -6.49 -24.98 5.54
CA ILE A 158 -5.62 -24.12 4.73
C ILE A 158 -6.35 -23.70 3.45
N GLU A 159 -7.01 -24.64 2.79
CA GLU A 159 -7.85 -24.42 1.62
C GLU A 159 -8.94 -23.38 1.92
N THR A 160 -9.65 -23.53 3.04
CA THR A 160 -10.67 -22.56 3.47
C THR A 160 -10.08 -21.16 3.66
N ALA A 161 -8.90 -21.06 4.26
CA ALA A 161 -8.23 -19.77 4.47
C ALA A 161 -7.84 -19.09 3.14
N PHE A 162 -7.36 -19.86 2.15
CA PHE A 162 -7.03 -19.35 0.82
C PHE A 162 -8.29 -19.02 -0.01
N ASP A 163 -9.34 -19.85 0.05
CA ASP A 163 -10.62 -19.59 -0.61
C ASP A 163 -11.25 -18.29 -0.11
N GLU A 164 -11.23 -18.06 1.20
CA GLU A 164 -11.71 -16.82 1.79
C GLU A 164 -10.83 -15.62 1.42
N LEU A 165 -9.49 -15.79 1.40
CA LEU A 165 -8.59 -14.74 0.94
C LEU A 165 -8.87 -14.37 -0.51
N ALA A 166 -9.05 -15.36 -1.39
CA ALA A 166 -9.38 -15.14 -2.80
C ALA A 166 -10.72 -14.41 -2.98
N LYS A 167 -11.76 -14.78 -2.22
CA LYS A 167 -13.06 -14.09 -2.24
C LYS A 167 -12.93 -12.62 -1.85
N ARG A 168 -12.09 -12.29 -0.86
CA ARG A 168 -11.87 -10.90 -0.41
C ARG A 168 -11.06 -10.08 -1.42
N TRP A 169 -10.05 -10.70 -2.02
CA TRP A 169 -9.15 -10.02 -2.95
C TRP A 169 -9.70 -9.91 -4.37
N ARG A 170 -10.60 -10.80 -4.79
CA ARG A 170 -11.12 -10.79 -6.16
C ARG A 170 -11.68 -9.43 -6.58
N PRO A 171 -12.56 -8.76 -5.81
CA PRO A 171 -13.06 -7.43 -6.18
C PRO A 171 -12.00 -6.32 -6.15
N ILE A 172 -10.90 -6.51 -5.41
CA ILE A 172 -9.77 -5.57 -5.40
C ILE A 172 -8.98 -5.76 -6.68
N LEU A 173 -8.63 -7.01 -7.02
CA LEU A 173 -7.89 -7.33 -8.24
C LEU A 173 -8.67 -6.92 -9.49
N ASP A 174 -10.00 -7.15 -9.52
CA ASP A 174 -10.86 -6.68 -10.61
C ASP A 174 -10.79 -5.14 -10.76
N ALA A 175 -10.73 -4.38 -9.65
CA ALA A 175 -10.60 -2.92 -9.69
C ALA A 175 -9.22 -2.46 -10.20
N PHE A 176 -8.15 -3.21 -9.91
CA PHE A 176 -6.83 -2.95 -10.50
C PHE A 176 -6.80 -3.31 -11.99
N ASP A 177 -7.40 -4.44 -12.39
CA ASP A 177 -7.52 -4.82 -13.80
C ASP A 177 -8.31 -3.77 -14.62
N GLU A 178 -9.37 -3.19 -14.04
CA GLU A 178 -10.13 -2.09 -14.65
C GLU A 178 -9.33 -0.77 -14.73
N ALA A 179 -8.38 -0.58 -13.81
CA ALA A 179 -7.53 0.60 -13.74
C ALA A 179 -6.39 0.56 -14.78
N GLY A 180 -6.01 -0.62 -15.28
CA GLY A 180 -4.94 -0.86 -16.25
C GLY A 180 -3.60 -1.18 -15.60
#